data_AF-Q4TIY7-F1
#
_entry.id   AF-Q4TIY7-F1
#
_cell.length_a   1.000
_cell.length_b   1.000
_cell.length_c   1.000
_cell.angle_alpha   90.00
_cell.angle_beta   90.00
_cell.angle_gamma   90.00
#
_symmetry.space_group_name_H-M   'P 1'
#
loop_
_entity.id
_entity.type
_entity.pdbx_description
1 polymer ?
#
loop_
_entity_poly.entity_id
_entity_poly.type
_entity_poly.pdbx_seq_one_letter_code
_entity_poly.pdbx_strand_id
1 'polypeptide(L)' 'VLQEVCPEDIPIMLVGNKCDMRQAGANSVPTSYGEKLAMTYNTLFCETSAKDGSNTLEAVLHLAR' A
#
# COMPACT_ATOMS: atom_id res chain seq x y z
N VAL A 1 -1.48 9.75 32.95
CA VAL A 1 -1.58 10.10 31.52
C VAL A 1 -0.69 9.14 30.76
N LEU A 2 -1.28 8.11 30.14
CA LEU A 2 -0.54 7.20 29.27
C LEU A 2 -0.28 7.96 27.98
N GLN A 3 0.90 8.56 27.88
CA GLN A 3 1.38 9.10 26.63
C GLN A 3 1.87 7.90 25.81
N GLU A 4 1.00 7.35 24.97
CA GLU A 4 1.43 6.43 23.93
C GLU A 4 2.43 7.20 23.06
N VAL A 5 3.70 6.90 23.24
CA VAL A 5 4.79 7.46 22.43
C VAL A 5 4.71 6.74 21.09
N CYS A 6 3.78 7.13 20.23
CA CYS A 6 3.94 6.88 18.80
C CYS A 6 5.19 7.65 18.38
N PRO A 7 6.22 6.98 17.83
CA PRO A 7 7.31 7.68 17.18
C PRO A 7 6.70 8.67 16.17
N GLU A 8 7.21 9.89 16.10
CA GLU A 8 6.71 10.90 15.14
C GLU A 8 6.88 10.41 13.68
N ASP A 9 7.77 9.43 13.44
CA ASP A 9 8.09 8.84 12.15
C ASP A 9 7.71 7.34 12.08
N ILE A 10 6.42 7.02 12.04
CA ILE A 10 5.96 5.67 11.69
C ILE A 10 5.91 5.59 10.17
N PRO A 11 6.66 4.66 9.52
CA PRO A 11 6.55 4.47 8.08
C PRO A 11 5.14 3.95 7.74
N ILE A 12 4.46 4.64 6.82
CA ILE A 12 3.12 4.28 6.35
C ILE A 12 3.20 3.89 4.87
N MET A 13 2.49 2.82 4.51
CA MET A 13 2.34 2.38 3.13
C MET A 13 0.86 2.20 2.79
N LEU A 14 0.44 2.80 1.69
CA LEU A 14 -0.85 2.55 1.06
C LEU A 14 -0.76 1.28 0.21
N VAL A 15 -1.63 0.29 0.48
CA VAL A 15 -1.64 -0.97 -0.25
C VAL A 15 -2.91 -1.12 -1.07
N GLY A 16 -2.77 -1.11 -2.40
CA GLY A 16 -3.84 -1.46 -3.34
C GLY A 16 -3.95 -2.97 -3.47
N ASN A 17 -4.69 -3.62 -2.58
CA ASN A 17 -4.85 -5.08 -2.61
C ASN A 17 -5.81 -5.56 -3.71
N LYS A 18 -5.70 -6.84 -4.08
CA LYS A 18 -6.50 -7.55 -5.10
C LYS A 18 -6.23 -7.06 -6.54
N CYS A 19 -4.99 -6.72 -6.85
CA CYS A 19 -4.62 -6.31 -8.20
C CYS A 19 -4.84 -7.40 -9.26
N ASP A 20 -4.91 -8.68 -8.86
CA ASP A 20 -5.26 -9.82 -9.70
C ASP A 20 -6.64 -9.68 -10.37
N MET A 21 -7.58 -9.02 -9.71
CA MET A 21 -8.95 -8.84 -10.22
C MET A 21 -9.04 -7.82 -11.36
N ARG A 22 -8.00 -7.01 -11.58
CA ARG A 22 -7.98 -6.02 -12.67
C ARG A 22 -8.01 -6.68 -14.05
N GLN A 23 -7.33 -7.82 -14.21
CA GLN A 23 -7.33 -8.58 -15.46
C GLN A 23 -8.71 -9.23 -15.73
N ALA A 24 -9.49 -9.47 -14.68
CA ALA A 24 -10.84 -10.04 -14.78
C ALA A 24 -11.91 -8.99 -15.19
N GLY A 25 -11.52 -7.75 -15.49
CA GLY A 25 -12.44 -6.71 -15.94
C GLY A 25 -13.33 -6.13 -14.82
N ALA A 26 -12.98 -6.35 -13.55
CA ALA A 26 -13.65 -5.69 -12.44
C ALA A 26 -13.40 -4.17 -12.49
N ASN A 27 -14.39 -3.37 -12.11
CA ASN A 27 -14.19 -1.93 -11.90
C ASN A 27 -13.07 -1.71 -10.87
N SER A 28 -11.89 -1.31 -11.36
CA SER A 28 -10.70 -1.12 -10.55
C SER A 28 -10.30 0.35 -10.50
N VAL A 29 -9.86 0.81 -9.33
CA VAL A 29 -9.19 2.11 -9.20
C VAL A 29 -7.92 2.08 -10.05
N PRO A 30 -7.65 3.09 -10.92
CA PRO A 30 -6.41 3.16 -11.67
C PRO A 30 -5.18 3.30 -10.75
N THR A 31 -4.07 2.66 -11.09
CA THR A 31 -2.80 2.74 -10.32
C THR A 31 -2.37 4.19 -10.07
N SER A 32 -2.52 5.05 -11.08
CA SER A 32 -2.17 6.48 -10.99
C SER A 32 -2.94 7.25 -9.92
N TYR A 33 -4.13 6.78 -9.53
CA TYR A 33 -4.88 7.39 -8.45
C TYR A 33 -4.31 7.00 -7.08
N GLY A 34 -3.91 5.73 -6.91
CA GLY A 34 -3.21 5.27 -5.72
C GLY A 34 -1.87 5.97 -5.52
N GLU A 35 -1.09 6.13 -6.60
CA GLU A 35 0.18 6.88 -6.58
C GLU A 35 -0.02 8.35 -6.15
N LYS A 36 -0.99 9.05 -6.74
CA LYS A 36 -1.32 10.43 -6.36
C LYS A 36 -1.74 10.55 -4.91
N LEU A 37 -2.55 9.60 -4.42
CA LEU A 37 -3.00 9.58 -3.03
C LEU A 37 -1.82 9.38 -2.08
N ALA A 38 -0.93 8.43 -2.38
CA ALA A 38 0.25 8.18 -1.57
C ALA A 38 1.22 9.37 -1.55
N MET A 39 1.43 10.03 -2.69
CA MET A 39 2.19 11.29 -2.75
C MET A 39 1.55 12.40 -1.90
N THR A 40 0.23 12.50 -1.90
CA THR A 40 -0.52 13.52 -1.12
C THR A 40 -0.33 13.34 0.38
N TYR A 41 -0.28 12.10 0.85
CA TYR A 41 -0.09 11.77 2.28
C TYR A 41 1.36 11.45 2.66
N ASN A 42 2.30 11.61 1.73
CA ASN A 42 3.71 11.27 1.92
C ASN A 42 3.92 9.82 2.42
N THR A 43 3.18 8.88 1.83
CA THR A 43 3.26 7.44 2.14
C THR A 43 3.91 6.67 0.99
N LEU A 44 4.40 5.47 1.28
CA LEU A 44 4.74 4.50 0.22
C LEU A 44 3.47 4.01 -0.48
N PHE A 45 3.61 3.43 -1.67
CA PHE A 45 2.52 2.80 -2.40
C PHE A 45 2.95 1.47 -3.01
N CYS A 46 2.09 0.45 -2.87
CA CYS A 46 2.29 -0.83 -3.55
C CYS A 46 0.93 -1.46 -3.91
N GLU A 47 0.79 -1.97 -5.12
CA GLU A 47 -0.35 -2.81 -5.50
C GLU A 47 0.01 -4.28 -5.27
N THR A 48 -0.82 -4.99 -4.51
CA THR A 48 -0.56 -6.38 -4.11
C THR A 48 -1.76 -7.27 -4.40
N SER A 49 -1.53 -8.57 -4.40
CA SER A 49 -2.59 -9.56 -4.32
C SER A 49 -2.22 -10.60 -3.28
N ALA A 50 -2.96 -10.61 -2.17
CA ALA A 50 -2.83 -11.64 -1.16
C ALA A 50 -3.26 -13.04 -1.66
N LYS A 51 -3.99 -13.11 -2.77
CA LYS A 51 -4.52 -14.35 -3.33
C LYS A 51 -3.45 -15.13 -4.10
N ASP A 52 -2.70 -14.45 -4.95
CA ASP A 52 -1.63 -15.06 -5.77
C ASP A 52 -0.21 -14.74 -5.27
N GLY A 53 -0.11 -13.90 -4.24
CA GLY A 53 1.16 -13.51 -3.62
C GLY A 53 1.85 -12.31 -4.28
N SER A 54 1.28 -11.72 -5.34
CA SER A 54 1.89 -10.63 -6.10
C SER A 54 2.27 -9.45 -5.20
N ASN A 55 3.54 -9.04 -5.27
CA ASN A 55 4.13 -7.89 -4.59
C ASN A 55 4.00 -7.86 -3.05
N THR A 56 3.54 -8.95 -2.43
CA THR A 56 3.34 -9.01 -0.97
C THR A 56 4.67 -8.94 -0.21
N LEU A 57 5.69 -9.68 -0.68
CA LEU A 57 7.03 -9.66 -0.09
C LEU A 57 7.72 -8.31 -0.30
N GLU A 58 7.69 -7.78 -1.54
CA GLU A 58 8.25 -6.48 -1.86
C GLU A 58 7.62 -5.37 -1.01
N ALA A 59 6.32 -5.37 -0.82
CA ALA A 59 5.63 -4.39 0.02
C ALA A 59 6.17 -4.41 1.47
N VAL A 60 6.32 -5.60 2.06
CA VAL A 60 6.85 -5.73 3.43
C VAL A 60 8.32 -5.31 3.51
N LEU A 61 9.14 -5.67 2.52
CA LEU A 61 10.55 -5.28 2.47
C LEU A 61 10.73 -3.77 2.30
N HIS A 62 9.88 -3.11 1.51
CA HIS A 62 9.92 -1.65 1.36
C HIS A 62 9.48 -0.92 2.63
N LEU A 63 8.53 -1.48 3.39
CA LEU A 63 8.06 -0.88 4.64
C LEU A 63 9.04 -1.08 5.81
N ALA A 64 9.77 -2.20 5.83
CA ALA A 64 10.69 -2.56 6.92
C ALA A 64 12.06 -1.86 6.82
N ARG A 65 12.33 -1.14 5.73
CA ARG A 65 13.55 -0.35 5.52
C ARG A 65 13.33 1.09 5.97
#